data_AF-A0A448Z4X1-F1
#
_entry.id   AF-A0A448Z4X1-F1
#
_cell.length_a   1.000
_cell.length_b   1.000
_cell.length_c   1.000
_cell.angle_alpha   90.00
_cell.angle_beta   90.00
_cell.angle_gamma   90.00
#
_symmetry.space_group_name_H-M   'P 1'
#
loop_
_entity.id
_entity.type
_entity.pdbx_description
1 polymer ?
#
loop_
_entity_poly.entity_id
_entity_poly.type
_entity_poly.pdbx_seq_one_letter_code
_entity_poly.pdbx_strand_id
1 'polypeptide(L)'
;MASTLAEWRDKSICVVTGDGRIILGYLVGHDQVQNLILNEAKERVYSVGSPPEIVELGLYVIRGDNVCLVAEYDEDLWTDEAVAPLAPIRQREKI
;
A
#
# COMPACT_ATOMS: atom_id res chain seq x y z
N MET A 1 -21.05 -0.38 11.58
CA MET A 1 -20.49 -0.28 10.22
C MET A 1 -19.36 -1.28 10.16
N ALA A 2 -19.55 -2.42 9.49
CA ALA A 2 -18.46 -3.36 9.29
C ALA A 2 -17.47 -2.68 8.34
N SER A 3 -16.31 -2.27 8.86
CA SER A 3 -15.22 -1.80 8.03
C SER A 3 -14.65 -3.02 7.31
N THR A 4 -14.68 -3.03 5.99
CA THR A 4 -14.13 -4.09 5.13
C THR A 4 -12.69 -4.48 5.52
N LEU A 5 -11.92 -3.55 6.09
CA LEU A 5 -10.57 -3.80 6.63
C LEU A 5 -10.52 -4.85 7.76
N ALA A 6 -11.58 -4.99 8.55
CA ALA A 6 -11.63 -6.01 9.60
C ALA A 6 -11.71 -7.42 9.02
N GLU A 7 -12.29 -7.57 7.83
CA GLU A 7 -12.37 -8.84 7.09
C GLU A 7 -11.04 -9.18 6.40
N TRP A 8 -10.15 -8.20 6.24
CA TRP A 8 -8.83 -8.37 5.63
C TRP A 8 -7.71 -8.60 6.65
N ARG A 9 -8.07 -8.84 7.92
CA ARG A 9 -7.08 -9.23 8.93
C ARG A 9 -6.33 -10.50 8.49
N ASP A 10 -5.02 -10.47 8.64
CA ASP A 10 -4.09 -11.55 8.27
C ASP A 10 -4.11 -11.90 6.77
N LYS A 11 -4.68 -11.04 5.91
CA LYS A 11 -4.64 -11.17 4.45
C LYS A 11 -3.54 -10.31 3.83
N SER A 12 -3.08 -10.73 2.66
CA SER A 12 -2.19 -9.94 1.80
C SER A 12 -2.95 -8.74 1.23
N ILE A 13 -2.50 -7.54 1.57
CA ILE A 13 -3.06 -6.29 1.08
C ILE A 13 -2.02 -5.43 0.40
N CYS A 14 -2.49 -4.67 -0.57
CA CYS A 14 -1.78 -3.61 -1.25
C CYS A 14 -2.32 -2.27 -0.74
N VAL A 15 -1.40 -1.38 -0.38
CA VAL A 15 -1.68 -0.03 0.06
C VAL A 15 -1.01 0.95 -0.89
N VAL A 16 -1.80 1.84 -1.49
CA VAL A 16 -1.28 2.99 -2.24
C VAL A 16 -1.30 4.21 -1.33
N THR A 17 -0.17 4.88 -1.22
CA THR A 17 -0.01 6.08 -0.41
C THR A 17 -0.20 7.37 -1.22
N GLY A 18 -0.42 8.50 -0.55
CA GLY A 18 -0.64 9.80 -1.18
C GLY A 18 0.54 10.30 -2.01
N ASP A 19 1.76 9.88 -1.69
CA ASP A 19 2.98 10.15 -2.44
C ASP A 19 3.22 9.17 -3.61
N GLY A 20 2.29 8.24 -3.87
CA GLY A 20 2.33 7.33 -5.02
C GLY A 20 3.11 6.03 -4.79
N ARG A 21 3.48 5.71 -3.54
CA ARG A 21 4.17 4.46 -3.21
C ARG A 21 3.18 3.30 -3.15
N ILE A 22 3.64 2.11 -3.48
CA ILE A 22 2.88 0.87 -3.42
C ILE A 22 3.53 -0.03 -2.37
N ILE A 23 2.82 -0.27 -1.28
CA ILE A 23 3.28 -1.08 -0.16
C ILE A 23 2.41 -2.32 -0.07
N LEU A 24 3.05 -3.48 -0.11
CA LEU A 24 2.43 -4.79 0.01
C LEU A 24 2.74 -5.35 1.39
N GLY A 25 1.85 -6.15 1.96
CA GLY A 25 2.12 -6.88 3.21
C GLY A 25 0.87 -7.49 3.83
N TYR A 26 1.02 -8.18 4.96
CA TYR A 26 -0.10 -8.77 5.69
C TYR A 26 -0.68 -7.78 6.70
N LEU A 27 -1.99 -7.52 6.63
CA LEU A 27 -2.65 -6.62 7.57
C LEU A 27 -2.77 -7.24 8.97
N VAL A 28 -1.98 -6.76 9.93
CA VAL A 28 -2.03 -7.24 11.32
C VAL A 28 -2.93 -6.38 12.20
N GLY A 29 -3.05 -5.09 11.87
CA GLY A 29 -3.82 -4.16 12.67
C GLY A 29 -4.29 -2.95 11.88
N HIS A 30 -5.46 -2.45 12.24
CA HIS A 30 -5.96 -1.16 11.80
C HIS A 30 -6.68 -0.46 12.95
N ASP A 31 -6.88 0.84 12.82
CA ASP A 31 -7.73 1.61 13.73
C ASP A 31 -8.84 2.36 12.98
N GLN A 32 -9.66 3.07 13.75
CA GLN A 32 -10.80 3.84 13.25
C GLN A 32 -10.44 5.04 12.36
N VAL A 33 -9.16 5.45 12.32
CA VAL A 33 -8.66 6.50 11.42
C VAL A 33 -7.80 5.92 10.29
N GLN A 34 -7.84 4.60 10.10
CA GLN A 34 -7.13 3.86 9.07
C GLN A 34 -5.60 3.95 9.16
N ASN A 35 -5.04 4.12 10.36
CA ASN A 35 -3.64 3.72 10.54
C ASN A 35 -3.54 2.21 10.32
N LEU A 36 -2.55 1.76 9.55
CA LEU A 36 -2.37 0.35 9.17
C LEU A 36 -1.04 -0.16 9.72
N ILE A 37 -1.06 -1.40 10.21
CA ILE A 37 0.13 -2.16 10.60
C ILE A 37 0.24 -3.34 9.66
N LEU A 38 1.31 -3.37 8.88
CA LEU A 38 1.63 -4.43 7.94
C LEU A 38 2.82 -5.24 8.47
N ASN A 39 2.69 -6.56 8.46
CA ASN A 39 3.82 -7.47 8.65
C ASN A 39 4.35 -7.96 7.31
N GLU A 40 5.64 -8.32 7.27
CA GLU A 40 6.34 -8.71 6.04
C GLU A 40 6.09 -7.72 4.89
N ALA A 41 6.10 -6.43 5.25
CA ALA A 41 5.83 -5.37 4.31
C ALA A 41 6.99 -5.22 3.34
N LYS A 42 6.64 -5.03 2.07
CA LYS A 42 7.58 -4.77 0.97
C LYS A 42 7.05 -3.64 0.11
N GLU A 43 7.92 -2.71 -0.26
CA GLU A 43 7.60 -1.66 -1.22
C GLU A 43 7.91 -2.14 -2.63
N ARG A 44 6.96 -1.95 -3.54
CA ARG A 44 7.13 -2.20 -4.96
C ARG A 44 7.43 -0.87 -5.66
N VAL A 45 8.69 -0.67 -6.04
CA VAL A 45 9.20 0.60 -6.60
C VAL A 45 9.19 0.50 -8.13
N TYR A 46 8.45 1.39 -8.77
CA TYR A 46 8.35 1.46 -10.22
C TYR A 46 9.30 2.52 -10.77
N SER A 47 9.99 2.19 -11.87
CA SER A 47 10.93 3.07 -12.57
C SER A 47 10.67 3.06 -14.07
N VAL A 48 10.91 4.20 -14.73
CA VAL A 48 10.67 4.32 -16.17
C VAL A 48 11.60 3.39 -16.94
N GLY A 49 11.03 2.45 -17.69
CA GLY A 49 11.79 1.55 -18.57
C GLY A 49 12.54 0.44 -17.83
N SER A 50 12.21 0.15 -16.57
CA SER A 50 12.78 -0.95 -15.80
C SER A 50 11.68 -1.75 -15.08
N PRO A 51 11.87 -3.07 -14.88
CA PRO A 51 10.97 -3.86 -14.05
C PRO A 51 10.86 -3.30 -12.62
N PRO A 52 9.76 -3.54 -11.92
CA PRO A 52 9.59 -3.08 -10.56
C PRO A 52 10.60 -3.74 -9.62
N GLU A 53 11.18 -2.94 -8.73
CA GLU A 53 12.09 -3.40 -7.69
C GLU A 53 11.31 -3.65 -6.39
N ILE A 54 11.77 -4.60 -5.58
CA ILE A 54 11.17 -4.91 -4.28
C ILE A 54 12.13 -4.47 -3.17
N VAL A 55 11.63 -3.63 -2.26
CA VAL A 55 12.36 -3.18 -1.08
C VAL A 55 11.69 -3.73 0.17
N GLU A 56 12.40 -4.58 0.92
CA GLU A 56 11.91 -5.16 2.16
C GLU A 56 11.83 -4.11 3.28
N LEU A 57 10.67 -4.01 3.92
CA LEU A 57 10.41 -3.08 5.03
C LEU A 57 10.17 -3.82 6.37
N GLY A 58 9.70 -5.07 6.33
CA GLY A 58 9.42 -5.86 7.53
C GLY A 58 8.13 -5.41 8.24
N LEU A 59 8.20 -5.08 9.52
CA LEU A 59 7.05 -4.53 10.24
C LEU A 59 6.91 -3.04 9.91
N TYR A 60 5.83 -2.65 9.23
CA TYR A 60 5.65 -1.29 8.72
C TYR A 60 4.33 -0.68 9.19
N VAL A 61 4.38 0.58 9.64
CA VAL A 61 3.21 1.35 10.08
C VAL A 61 2.94 2.47 9.10
N ILE A 62 1.73 2.49 8.54
CA ILE A 62 1.27 3.54 7.63
C ILE A 62 0.27 4.42 8.38
N ARG A 63 0.50 5.72 8.35
CA ARG A 63 -0.41 6.70 8.93
C ARG A 63 -1.62 6.89 8.03
N GLY A 64 -2.82 6.88 8.61
CA GLY A 64 -4.08 6.84 7.88
C GLY A 64 -4.37 8.05 6.99
N ASP A 65 -3.77 9.20 7.29
CA ASP A 65 -3.87 10.40 6.43
C ASP A 65 -3.09 10.28 5.12
N ASN A 66 -2.11 9.38 5.06
CA ASN A 66 -1.36 9.08 3.84
C ASN A 66 -1.93 7.87 3.07
N VAL A 67 -2.93 7.15 3.61
CA VAL A 67 -3.57 6.01 2.93
C VAL A 67 -4.54 6.54 1.87
N CYS A 68 -4.36 6.09 0.63
CA CYS A 68 -5.24 6.48 -0.49
C CYS A 68 -6.07 5.33 -1.03
N LEU A 69 -5.51 4.13 -1.09
CA LEU A 69 -6.22 2.92 -1.48
C LEU A 69 -5.72 1.73 -0.66
N VAL A 70 -6.64 0.83 -0.32
CA VAL A 70 -6.32 -0.48 0.25
C VAL A 70 -7.11 -1.54 -0.51
N ALA A 71 -6.46 -2.62 -0.94
CA ALA A 71 -7.10 -3.75 -1.58
C ALA A 71 -6.42 -5.06 -1.20
N GLU A 72 -7.19 -6.14 -1.08
CA GLU A 72 -6.65 -7.50 -1.13
C GLU A 72 -6.04 -7.73 -2.52
N TYR A 73 -4.86 -8.35 -2.57
CA TYR A 73 -4.19 -8.65 -3.84
C TYR A 73 -3.68 -10.08 -3.86
N ASP A 74 -3.59 -10.62 -5.08
CA ASP A 74 -2.97 -11.90 -5.38
C ASP A 74 -1.62 -11.65 -6.06
N GLU A 75 -0.54 -12.15 -5.47
CA GLU A 75 0.82 -11.95 -5.97
C GLU A 75 1.05 -12.68 -7.29
N ASP A 76 0.38 -13.83 -7.50
CA ASP A 76 0.55 -14.65 -8.70
C ASP A 76 -0.09 -14.00 -9.94
N LEU A 77 -1.08 -13.13 -9.74
CA LEU A 77 -1.76 -12.41 -10.82
C LEU A 77 -1.12 -11.05 -11.13
N TRP A 78 -0.17 -10.58 -10.33
CA TRP A 78 0.42 -9.25 -10.46
C TRP A 78 1.72 -9.26 -11.29
N THR A 79 1.56 -9.41 -12.61
CA THR A 79 2.68 -9.54 -13.57
C THR A 79 3.01 -8.23 -14.31
N ASP A 80 3.23 -7.15 -13.56
CA ASP A 80 3.60 -5.87 -14.18
C ASP A 80 5.05 -5.88 -14.67
N GLU A 81 5.26 -5.39 -15.89
CA GLU A 81 6.58 -5.10 -16.47
C GLU A 81 7.01 -3.65 -16.17
N ALA A 82 7.64 -2.96 -17.14
CA ALA A 82 8.09 -1.58 -17.00
C ALA A 82 6.91 -0.59 -17.02
N VAL A 83 6.32 -0.35 -15.86
CA VAL A 83 5.27 0.65 -15.65
C VAL A 83 5.87 1.92 -15.03
N ALA A 84 5.38 3.09 -15.46
CA ALA A 84 5.80 4.36 -14.88
C ALA A 84 5.31 4.51 -13.41
N PRO A 85 6.04 5.23 -12.55
CA PRO A 85 5.59 5.49 -11.18
C PRO A 85 4.23 6.18 -11.14
N LEU A 86 3.44 5.89 -10.10
CA LEU A 86 2.18 6.61 -9.85
C LEU A 86 2.47 8.07 -9.50
N ALA A 87 1.68 8.98 -10.07
CA ALA A 87 1.77 10.39 -9.72
C ALA A 87 1.25 10.61 -8.28
N PRO A 88 1.92 11.47 -7.50
CA PRO A 88 1.45 11.79 -6.16
C PRO A 88 0.13 12.55 -6.21
N ILE A 89 -0.72 12.32 -5.21
CA ILE A 89 -1.99 13.03 -5.04
C ILE A 89 -1.69 14.44 -4.53
N ARG A 90 -2.00 15.44 -5.35
CA ARG A 90 -1.90 16.84 -4.98
C ARG A 90 -3.11 17.23 -4.13
N GLN A 91 -2.99 17.03 -2.82
CA GLN A 91 -3.98 17.54 -1.88
C GLN A 91 -3.94 19.08 -1.89
N ARG A 92 -5.12 19.72 -1.81
CA ARG A 92 -5.16 21.18 -1.60
C ARG A 92 -4.56 21.48 -0.24
N GLU A 93 -3.59 22.38 -0.17
CA GLU A 93 -3.14 22.94 1.09
C GLU A 93 -4.36 23.47 1.85
N LYS A 94 -4.54 23.00 3.09
CA LYS A 94 -5.48 23.65 4.01
C LYS A 94 -4.91 25.03 4.31
N ILE A 95 -5.57 26.06 3.77
CA ILE A 95 -5.38 27.46 4.16
C ILE A 95 -5.56 27.59 5.67
#